data_AF-A0A2S5W4J2-F1
#
_entry.id   AF-A0A2S5W4J2-F1
#
_cell.length_a   1.000
_cell.length_b   1.000
_cell.length_c   1.000
_cell.angle_alpha   90.00
_cell.angle_beta   90.00
_cell.angle_gamma   90.00
#
_symmetry.space_group_name_H-M   'P 1'
#
loop_
_entity.id
_entity.type
_entity.pdbx_description
1 polymer ?
#
loop_
_entity_poly.entity_id
_entity_poly.type
_entity_poly.pdbx_seq_one_letter_code
_entity_poly.pdbx_strand_id
1 'polypeptide(L)' 'MKASRLLKAQRRAQRALAAAAERSHLRAIDDDLHELGRLRREGELSEREFQARRQSILSPVVARRVLS' A
#
# COMPACT_ATOMS: atom_id res chain seq x y z
N MET A 1 13.85 21.99 29.41
CA MET A 1 12.99 20.78 29.53
C MET A 1 11.71 20.79 28.67
N LYS A 2 11.10 21.94 28.35
CA LYS A 2 9.87 22.00 27.52
C LYS A 2 10.11 21.69 26.03
N ALA A 3 11.19 22.22 25.45
CA ALA A 3 11.53 22.02 24.02
C ALA A 3 11.79 20.55 23.64
N SER A 4 12.45 19.77 24.51
CA SER A 4 12.73 18.35 24.24
C SER A 4 11.47 17.48 24.25
N ARG A 5 10.47 17.82 25.08
CA ARG A 5 9.16 17.15 25.08
C ARG A 5 8.38 17.44 23.80
N LEU A 6 8.40 18.68 23.33
CA LEU A 6 7.75 19.10 22.08
C LEU A 6 8.34 18.36 20.87
N LEU A 7 9.67 18.30 20.77
CA LEU A 7 10.36 17.57 19.70
C LEU A 7 10.04 16.06 19.71
N LYS A 8 9.95 15.44 20.90
CA LYS A 8 9.55 14.02 21.01
C LYS A 8 8.10 13.81 20.57
N ALA A 9 7.18 14.70 20.94
CA ALA A 9 5.79 14.63 20.51
C ALA A 9 5.66 14.78 18.98
N GLN A 10 6.38 15.73 18.38
CA GLN A 10 6.40 15.93 16.92
C GLN A 10 6.92 14.69 16.18
N ARG A 11 8.03 14.11 16.62
CA ARG A 11 8.56 12.87 16.02
C ARG A 11 7.57 11.70 16.13
N ARG A 12 6.88 11.57 17.26
CA ARG A 12 5.84 10.54 17.45
C ARG A 12 4.65 10.76 16.51
N ALA A 13 4.20 12.00 16.35
CA ALA A 13 3.14 12.35 15.42
C ALA A 13 3.54 12.05 13.96
N GLN A 14 4.76 12.42 13.56
CA GLN A 14 5.28 12.11 12.22
C GLN A 14 5.33 10.60 11.95
N ARG A 15 5.80 9.79 12.92
CA ARG A 15 5.80 8.33 12.80
C ARG A 15 4.39 7.75 12.71
N ALA A 16 3.44 8.29 13.48
CA ALA A 16 2.05 7.85 13.43
C ALA A 16 1.42 8.17 12.07
N LEU A 17 1.70 9.35 11.50
CA LEU A 17 1.25 9.74 10.16
C LEU A 17 1.86 8.85 9.09
N ALA A 18 3.16 8.58 9.14
CA ALA A 18 3.83 7.67 8.20
C ALA A 18 3.22 6.25 8.27
N ALA A 19 2.98 5.73 9.47
CA ALA A 19 2.35 4.43 9.65
C ALA A 19 0.88 4.41 9.18
N ALA A 20 0.14 5.52 9.32
CA ALA A 20 -1.22 5.63 8.81
C ALA A 20 -1.25 5.67 7.29
N ALA A 21 -0.33 6.45 6.66
CA ALA A 21 -0.18 6.50 5.21
C ALA A 21 0.18 5.11 4.65
N GLU A 22 1.09 4.39 5.31
CA GLU A 22 1.46 3.03 4.92
C GLU A 22 0.26 2.08 4.94
N ARG A 23 -0.50 2.07 6.03
CA ARG A 23 -1.70 1.23 6.14
C ARG A 23 -2.76 1.61 5.11
N SER A 24 -2.93 2.89 4.82
CA SER A 24 -3.87 3.35 3.79
C SER A 24 -3.45 2.86 2.41
N HIS A 25 -2.15 2.90 2.11
CA HIS A 25 -1.62 2.42 0.84
C HIS A 25 -1.79 0.90 0.69
N LEU A 26 -1.50 0.12 1.73
CA LEU A 26 -1.71 -1.33 1.71
C LEU A 26 -3.17 -1.71 1.54
N ARG A 27 -4.10 -0.97 2.17
CA ARG A 27 -5.54 -1.18 1.97
C ARG A 27 -5.97 -0.93 0.53
N ALA A 28 -5.48 0.14 -0.10
CA ALA A 28 -5.80 0.41 -1.51
C ALA A 28 -5.32 -0.72 -2.42
N ILE A 29 -4.13 -1.27 -2.16
CA ILE A 29 -3.61 -2.44 -2.89
C ILE A 29 -4.51 -3.67 -2.69
N ASP A 30 -4.94 -3.94 -1.45
CA ASP A 30 -5.85 -5.04 -1.16
C ASP A 30 -7.20 -4.87 -1.88
N ASP A 31 -7.76 -3.66 -1.87
CA ASP A 31 -9.01 -3.34 -2.58
C ASP A 31 -8.86 -3.55 -4.10
N ASP A 32 -7.77 -3.07 -4.70
CA ASP A 32 -7.47 -3.25 -6.13
C ASP A 32 -7.32 -4.75 -6.50
N LEU A 33 -6.68 -5.54 -5.64
CA LEU A 33 -6.54 -6.99 -5.85
C LEU A 33 -7.87 -7.73 -5.71
N HIS A 34 -8.71 -7.32 -4.76
CA HIS A 34 -10.04 -7.87 -4.57
C HIS A 34 -10.93 -7.61 -5.79
N GLU A 35 -10.91 -6.38 -6.32
CA GLU A 35 -11.62 -6.02 -7.54
C GLU A 35 -11.09 -6.81 -8.74
N LEU A 36 -9.77 -6.89 -8.91
CA LEU A 36 -9.16 -7.64 -10.00
C LEU A 36 -9.57 -9.13 -9.98
N GLY A 37 -9.61 -9.74 -8.79
CA GLY A 37 -10.07 -11.11 -8.61
C GLY A 37 -11.57 -11.28 -8.91
N ARG A 38 -12.39 -10.27 -8.61
CA ARG A 38 -13.82 -10.26 -8.97
C ARG A 38 -14.00 -10.25 -10.50
N LEU A 39 -13.35 -9.32 -11.19
CA LEU A 39 -13.40 -9.20 -12.66
C LEU A 39 -12.97 -10.50 -13.36
N ARG A 40 -11.93 -11.18 -12.84
CA ARG A 40 -11.47 -12.47 -13.37
C ARG A 40 -12.52 -13.58 -13.20
N ARG A 41 -13.23 -13.62 -12.07
CA ARG A 41 -14.31 -14.60 -11.81
C ARG A 41 -15.55 -14.34 -12.64
N GLU A 42 -15.85 -13.08 -12.93
CA GLU A 42 -16.95 -12.65 -13.81
C GLU A 42 -16.62 -12.90 -15.29
N GLY A 43 -15.39 -13.30 -15.61
CA GLY A 43 -14.95 -13.57 -16.98
C GLY A 43 -14.64 -12.30 -17.79
N GLU A 44 -14.60 -11.13 -17.13
CA GLU A 44 -14.32 -9.83 -17.77
C GLU A 44 -12.84 -9.67 -18.14
N LEU A 45 -11.97 -10.52 -17.61
CA LEU A 45 -10.54 -10.52 -17.90
C LEU A 45 -10.05 -11.89 -18.35
N SER A 46 -9.24 -11.89 -19.40
CA SER A 46 -8.41 -13.05 -19.74
C SER A 46 -7.34 -13.28 -18.68
N GLU A 47 -6.78 -14.50 -18.66
CA GLU A 47 -5.67 -14.82 -17.76
C GLU A 47 -4.46 -13.90 -17.96
N ARG A 48 -4.17 -13.55 -19.22
CA ARG A 48 -3.05 -12.66 -19.56
C ARG A 48 -3.26 -11.26 -19.00
N GLU A 49 -4.47 -10.71 -19.12
CA GLU A 49 -4.81 -9.40 -18.59
C GLU A 49 -4.81 -9.38 -17.06
N PHE A 50 -5.32 -10.45 -16.44
CA PHE A 50 -5.26 -10.62 -14.99
C PHE A 50 -3.82 -10.57 -14.47
N GLN A 51 -2.91 -11.36 -15.07
CA GLN A 51 -1.52 -11.39 -14.64
C GLN A 51 -0.80 -10.05 -14.85
N ALA A 52 -1.02 -9.39 -16.00
CA ALA A 52 -0.43 -8.08 -16.27
C ALA A 52 -0.88 -7.01 -15.25
N ARG A 53 -2.19 -6.94 -14.97
CA ARG A 53 -2.75 -5.98 -14.01
C ARG A 53 -2.30 -6.30 -12.58
N ARG A 54 -2.29 -7.58 -12.19
CA ARG A 54 -1.79 -8.04 -10.89
C ARG A 54 -0.33 -7.63 -10.68
N GLN A 55 0.51 -7.81 -11.70
CA GLN A 55 1.92 -7.42 -11.63
C GLN A 55 2.08 -5.90 -11.48
N SER A 56 1.28 -5.10 -12.17
CA SER A 56 1.29 -3.63 -12.04
C SER A 56 0.92 -3.17 -10.62
N ILE A 57 -0.08 -3.80 -9.99
CA ILE A 57 -0.49 -3.49 -8.62
C ILE A 57 0.61 -3.84 -7.61
N LEU A 58 1.28 -4.98 -7.80
CA LEU A 58 2.29 -5.48 -6.86
C LEU A 58 3.69 -4.89 -7.07
N SER A 59 4.00 -4.35 -8.26
CA SER A 59 5.33 -3.85 -8.60
C SER A 59 5.85 -2.77 -7.62
N PRO A 60 5.04 -1.76 -7.21
CA PRO A 60 5.47 -0.78 -6.21
C PRO A 60 5.77 -1.39 -4.83
N VAL A 61 5.02 -2.42 -4.43
CA VAL A 61 5.20 -3.11 -3.15
C VAL A 61 6.53 -3.88 -3.12
N VAL A 62 6.82 -4.58 -4.21
CA VAL A 62 8.06 -5.36 -4.36
C VAL A 62 9.27 -4.41 -4.43
N ALA A 63 9.19 -3.35 -5.21
CA ALA A 63 10.26 -2.34 -5.32
C ALA A 63 10.58 -1.71 -3.95
N ARG A 64 9.55 -1.43 -3.14
CA ARG A 64 9.74 -0.85 -1.81
C ARG A 64 10.39 -1.82 -0.82
N ARG A 65 10.08 -3.12 -0.88
CA ARG A 65 10.71 -4.15 -0.02
C ARG A 65 12.17 -4.41 -0.34
N VAL A 66 12.59 -4.21 -1.59
CA VAL A 66 13.99 -4.39 -2.01
C VAL A 66 14.88 -3.23 -1.54
N LEU A 67 14.30 -2.05 -1.36
CA LEU A 67 15.02 -0.82 -0.99
C LEU A 67 14.95 -0.45 0.51
N SER A 68 14.21 -1.24 1.31
CA SER A 68 13.96 -1.01 2.75
C SER A 68 14.85 -1.83 3.66
#